data_AF-A0A2E0F7Z1-F1
#
_entry.id   AF-A0A2E0F7Z1-F1
#
_cell.length_a   1.000
_cell.length_b   1.000
_cell.length_c   1.000
_cell.angle_alpha   90.00
_cell.angle_beta   90.00
_cell.angle_gamma   90.00
#
_symmetry.space_group_name_H-M   'P 1'
#
loop_
_entity.id
_entity.type
_entity.pdbx_description
1 polymer ?
#
loop_
_entity_poly.entity_id
_entity_poly.type
_entity_poly.pdbx_seq_one_letter_code
_entity_poly.pdbx_strand_id
1 'polypeptide(L)'
;CVGITLTDQIFVDKGNIISHSFNLPKLMKTFEANLFWLTEKRLDFQKKYYLKINTGEYTVNISQINKIIDTQNLESKTGNELPKKNDVCEIVIHSSQLIPMDDFKVNPKTARFCLLDDDEIIAGGIVNLDNYPDQRELRSDPNVKSENFNVTTVDRTSKSKHRSGIIWMTGLSGSGKSSIAKEVEKKLFLKDFNVFTLDGDNLRMGLNKGLSFSVEDRTENIRRTAEVAKLFTDAGFIVIVSLISPYRSERKKARDIKPEYFREIYVDASIDACIKRDVKGLYAKAIRKEIKNFTGISSPYEKPHNPDLVLSTEKESLEQSVLKLENYIIEEFSTKNS
;
A
#
# COMPACT_ATOMS: atom_id res chain seq x y z
N CYS A 1 -3.05 15.09 42.61
CA CYS A 1 -3.05 15.90 41.37
C CYS A 1 -1.62 15.94 40.87
N VAL A 2 -1.38 15.61 39.60
CA VAL A 2 -0.04 15.68 38.99
C VAL A 2 -0.06 16.90 38.08
N GLY A 3 0.80 17.88 38.34
CA GLY A 3 1.04 19.02 37.47
C GLY A 3 2.24 18.75 36.58
N ILE A 4 2.15 19.11 35.30
CA ILE A 4 3.23 18.96 34.32
C ILE A 4 3.50 20.34 33.73
N THR A 5 4.76 20.77 33.74
CA THR A 5 5.22 22.00 33.10
C THR A 5 6.00 21.64 31.85
N LEU A 6 5.66 22.28 30.74
CA LEU A 6 6.30 22.07 29.45
C LEU A 6 7.37 23.14 29.25
N THR A 7 8.52 22.75 28.70
CA THR A 7 9.62 23.69 28.38
C THR A 7 9.23 24.64 27.27
N ASP A 8 8.42 24.15 26.32
CA ASP A 8 7.94 24.90 25.17
C ASP A 8 6.47 25.26 25.34
N GLN A 9 6.08 26.41 24.77
CA GLN A 9 4.67 26.80 24.69
C GLN A 9 3.95 25.99 23.61
N ILE A 10 3.56 24.77 23.96
CA ILE A 10 2.68 23.95 23.14
C ILE A 10 1.24 24.02 23.67
N PHE A 11 0.29 24.17 22.76
CA PHE A 11 -1.12 24.13 23.10
C PHE A 11 -1.53 22.66 23.31
N VAL A 12 -2.08 22.33 24.48
CA VAL A 12 -2.51 20.98 24.84
C VAL A 12 -4.03 20.97 24.98
N ASP A 13 -4.68 20.20 24.11
CA ASP A 13 -6.14 20.07 24.06
C ASP A 13 -6.62 18.71 24.59
N LYS A 14 -7.93 18.64 24.86
CA LYS A 14 -8.61 17.36 25.14
C LYS A 14 -8.39 16.39 23.97
N GLY A 15 -8.08 15.13 24.28
CA GLY A 15 -7.74 14.12 23.29
C GLY A 15 -6.26 14.04 22.91
N ASN A 16 -5.41 14.98 23.34
CA ASN A 16 -3.96 14.83 23.20
C ASN A 16 -3.43 13.79 24.19
N ILE A 17 -2.47 12.97 23.73
CA ILE A 17 -1.85 11.90 24.52
C ILE A 17 -0.38 12.25 24.73
N ILE A 18 0.06 12.20 25.99
CA ILE A 18 1.47 12.24 26.37
C ILE A 18 1.92 10.80 26.56
N SER A 19 3.06 10.44 25.97
CA SER A 19 3.67 9.12 26.13
C SER A 19 5.18 9.24 26.29
N HIS A 20 5.82 8.13 26.70
CA HIS A 20 7.27 8.05 26.65
C HIS A 20 7.75 7.97 25.18
N SER A 21 8.93 8.52 24.90
CA SER A 21 9.55 8.51 23.56
C SER A 21 9.82 7.12 22.98
N PHE A 22 9.86 6.08 23.81
CA PHE A 22 10.13 4.69 23.39
C PHE A 22 8.83 3.90 23.14
N ASN A 23 7.69 4.42 23.61
CA ASN A 23 6.38 3.77 23.52
C ASN A 23 5.37 4.80 23.00
N LEU A 24 5.58 5.25 21.77
CA LEU A 24 4.70 6.22 21.12
C LEU A 24 3.42 5.51 20.65
N PRO A 25 2.22 6.06 20.91
CA PRO A 25 1.02 5.59 20.25
C PRO A 25 1.13 5.85 18.75
N LYS A 26 0.48 5.03 17.93
CA LYS A 26 0.41 5.31 16.48
C LYS A 26 -0.52 6.50 16.25
N LEU A 27 -0.22 7.33 15.24
CA LEU A 27 -1.17 8.32 14.77
C LEU A 27 -1.90 7.79 13.55
N MET A 28 -3.23 7.75 13.59
CA MET A 28 -4.04 7.08 12.57
C MET A 28 -5.06 8.05 11.97
N LYS A 29 -5.14 8.13 10.64
CA LYS A 29 -6.32 8.65 9.91
C LYS A 29 -7.21 7.50 9.49
N THR A 30 -6.63 6.51 8.83
CA THR A 30 -7.34 5.30 8.41
C THR A 30 -6.94 4.13 9.29
N PHE A 31 -7.88 3.41 9.86
CA PHE A 31 -7.60 2.24 10.69
C PHE A 31 -8.76 1.25 10.64
N GLU A 32 -8.46 -0.01 10.95
CA GLU A 32 -9.48 -1.04 11.12
C GLU A 32 -9.95 -1.08 12.57
N ALA A 33 -11.24 -1.37 12.74
CA ALA A 33 -11.83 -1.54 14.04
C ALA A 33 -12.88 -2.65 14.04
N ASN A 34 -12.96 -3.31 15.19
CA ASN A 34 -14.04 -4.24 15.49
C ASN A 34 -15.05 -3.51 16.36
N LEU A 35 -16.27 -3.36 15.88
CA LEU A 35 -17.33 -2.67 16.60
C LEU A 35 -18.54 -3.55 16.80
N PHE A 36 -19.30 -3.25 17.84
CA PHE A 36 -20.61 -3.80 18.11
C PHE A 36 -21.66 -2.73 17.80
N TRP A 37 -22.56 -3.03 16.86
CA TRP A 37 -23.60 -2.11 16.42
C TRP A 37 -24.78 -2.14 17.41
N LEU A 38 -25.09 -1.00 18.02
CA LEU A 38 -26.01 -0.93 19.18
C LEU A 38 -27.43 -0.47 18.80
N THR A 39 -27.63 -0.01 17.57
CA THR A 39 -28.86 0.68 17.14
C THR A 39 -29.54 0.01 15.95
N GLU A 40 -30.82 0.32 15.76
CA GLU A 40 -31.59 -0.06 14.57
C GLU A 40 -31.33 0.89 13.37
N LYS A 41 -30.63 2.02 13.61
CA LYS A 41 -30.25 2.94 12.53
C LYS A 41 -29.36 2.21 11.52
N ARG A 42 -29.64 2.41 10.24
CA ARG A 42 -28.82 1.88 9.14
C ARG A 42 -27.54 2.68 9.02
N LEU A 43 -26.43 1.97 8.80
CA LEU A 43 -25.17 2.61 8.45
C LEU A 43 -25.29 3.28 7.07
N ASP A 44 -24.88 4.54 7.00
CA ASP A 44 -24.71 5.33 5.79
C ASP A 44 -23.22 5.64 5.57
N PHE A 45 -22.68 5.21 4.43
CA PHE A 45 -21.27 5.43 4.03
C PHE A 45 -20.97 6.87 3.60
N GLN A 46 -21.99 7.66 3.23
CA GLN A 46 -21.84 9.07 2.86
C GLN A 46 -21.97 10.00 4.06
N LYS A 47 -22.56 9.53 5.17
CA LYS A 47 -22.69 10.30 6.42
C LYS A 47 -21.37 10.34 7.18
N LYS A 48 -21.14 11.47 7.87
CA LYS A 48 -20.06 11.63 8.85
C LYS A 48 -20.58 11.29 10.25
N TYR A 49 -19.78 10.58 11.01
CA TYR A 49 -20.04 10.21 12.39
C TYR A 49 -19.01 10.88 13.31
N TYR A 50 -19.29 10.90 14.61
CA TYR A 50 -18.31 11.27 15.62
C TYR A 50 -17.73 10.04 16.28
N LEU A 51 -16.41 9.97 16.39
CA LEU A 51 -15.71 8.95 17.15
C LEU A 51 -15.15 9.58 18.41
N LYS A 52 -15.56 9.06 19.58
CA LYS A 52 -14.96 9.41 20.86
C LYS A 52 -14.01 8.33 21.32
N ILE A 53 -12.77 8.72 21.58
CA ILE A 53 -11.70 7.84 22.06
C ILE A 53 -10.91 8.58 23.14
N ASN A 54 -10.79 7.97 24.32
CA ASN A 54 -10.32 8.65 25.53
C ASN A 54 -11.13 9.92 25.82
N THR A 55 -10.48 11.08 25.73
CA THR A 55 -11.06 12.42 25.89
C THR A 55 -11.12 13.19 24.57
N GLY A 56 -10.76 12.55 23.45
CA GLY A 56 -10.77 13.16 22.11
C GLY A 56 -12.03 12.82 21.35
N GLU A 57 -12.49 13.76 20.53
CA GLU A 57 -13.64 13.62 19.65
C GLU A 57 -13.22 13.94 18.22
N TYR A 58 -13.53 13.04 17.29
CA TYR A 58 -13.04 13.12 15.91
C TYR A 58 -14.17 12.87 14.93
N THR A 59 -14.24 13.69 13.87
CA THR A 59 -15.16 13.44 12.77
C THR A 59 -14.59 12.36 11.85
N VAL A 60 -15.35 11.29 11.68
CA VAL A 60 -14.96 10.10 10.91
C VAL A 60 -16.04 9.72 9.89
N ASN A 61 -15.64 8.97 8.88
CA ASN A 61 -16.53 8.26 7.96
C ASN A 61 -16.16 6.78 7.96
N ILE A 62 -17.14 5.91 7.73
CA ILE A 62 -16.89 4.49 7.56
C ILE A 62 -16.63 4.27 6.08
N SER A 63 -15.44 3.76 5.73
CA SER A 63 -15.04 3.61 4.33
C SER A 63 -15.42 2.25 3.76
N GLN A 64 -15.40 1.20 4.59
CA GLN A 64 -15.64 -0.16 4.17
C GLN A 64 -16.07 -1.03 5.34
N ILE A 65 -16.91 -2.03 5.07
CA ILE A 65 -17.16 -3.16 5.97
C ILE A 65 -16.41 -4.37 5.41
N ASN A 66 -15.49 -4.93 6.20
CA ASN A 66 -14.74 -6.12 5.83
C ASN A 66 -15.55 -7.38 6.14
N LYS A 67 -16.25 -7.39 7.28
CA LYS A 67 -16.97 -8.56 7.77
C LYS A 67 -18.09 -8.15 8.73
N ILE A 68 -19.21 -8.87 8.67
CA ILE A 68 -20.29 -8.80 9.66
C ILE A 68 -20.45 -10.18 10.30
N ILE A 69 -20.55 -10.23 11.62
CA ILE A 69 -20.75 -11.45 12.39
C ILE A 69 -22.05 -11.27 13.17
N ASP A 70 -23.03 -12.11 12.85
CA ASP A 70 -24.29 -12.18 13.57
C ASP A 70 -24.03 -12.82 14.94
N THR A 71 -24.33 -12.11 16.03
CA THR A 71 -24.03 -12.61 17.38
C THR A 71 -24.97 -13.72 17.85
N GLN A 72 -26.12 -13.91 17.19
CA GLN A 72 -27.07 -14.95 17.54
C GLN A 72 -26.64 -16.31 16.98
N ASN A 73 -26.11 -16.32 15.75
CA ASN A 73 -25.77 -17.56 15.05
C ASN A 73 -24.28 -17.74 14.75
N LEU A 74 -23.44 -16.74 15.06
CA LEU A 74 -22.00 -16.68 14.75
C LEU A 74 -21.69 -16.83 13.25
N GLU A 75 -22.68 -16.63 12.39
CA GLU A 75 -22.51 -16.66 10.95
C GLU A 75 -21.77 -15.41 10.48
N SER A 76 -20.71 -15.62 9.70
CA SER A 76 -19.98 -14.53 9.05
C SER A 76 -20.57 -14.22 7.68
N LYS A 77 -20.95 -12.96 7.47
CA LYS A 77 -21.43 -12.44 6.19
C LYS A 77 -20.38 -11.52 5.58
N THR A 78 -20.13 -11.69 4.28
CA THR A 78 -19.21 -10.88 3.48
C THR A 78 -19.98 -10.36 2.25
N GLY A 79 -19.92 -9.04 1.99
CA GLY A 79 -20.64 -8.42 0.86
C GLY A 79 -21.22 -7.03 1.16
N ASN A 80 -22.17 -6.58 0.34
CA ASN A 80 -22.82 -5.25 0.42
C ASN A 80 -23.91 -5.14 1.50
N GLU A 81 -23.95 -6.05 2.47
CA GLU A 81 -24.93 -5.98 3.56
C GLU A 81 -24.55 -4.93 4.61
N LEU A 82 -25.56 -4.34 5.23
CA LEU A 82 -25.40 -3.34 6.28
C LEU A 82 -25.60 -3.98 7.67
N PRO A 83 -24.91 -3.48 8.70
CA PRO A 83 -25.03 -4.01 10.05
C PRO A 83 -26.44 -3.81 10.61
N LYS A 84 -26.92 -4.83 11.32
CA LYS A 84 -28.14 -4.77 12.13
C LYS A 84 -27.78 -4.59 13.60
N LYS A 85 -28.79 -4.27 14.41
CA LYS A 85 -28.63 -4.18 15.86
C LYS A 85 -28.07 -5.49 16.42
N ASN A 86 -27.06 -5.37 17.28
CA ASN A 86 -26.30 -6.43 17.91
C ASN A 86 -25.32 -7.21 17.00
N ASP A 87 -25.08 -6.75 15.77
CA ASP A 87 -24.03 -7.32 14.94
C ASP A 87 -22.64 -6.86 15.40
N VAL A 88 -21.65 -7.74 15.26
CA VAL A 88 -20.23 -7.38 15.34
C VAL A 88 -19.72 -7.14 13.93
N CYS A 89 -19.02 -6.04 13.72
CA CYS A 89 -18.52 -5.66 12.40
C CYS A 89 -17.02 -5.36 12.46
N GLU A 90 -16.29 -5.92 11.50
CA GLU A 90 -14.92 -5.51 11.19
C GLU A 90 -15.03 -4.44 10.09
N ILE A 91 -14.67 -3.20 10.42
CA ILE A 91 -14.83 -2.06 9.51
C ILE A 91 -13.55 -1.25 9.40
N VAL A 92 -13.42 -0.52 8.30
CA VAL A 92 -12.38 0.48 8.11
C VAL A 92 -12.98 1.86 8.35
N ILE A 93 -12.39 2.59 9.29
CA ILE A 93 -12.77 3.96 9.66
C ILE A 93 -11.72 4.91 9.11
N HIS A 94 -12.18 6.00 8.51
CA HIS A 94 -11.35 7.10 8.06
C HIS A 94 -11.69 8.37 8.84
N SER A 95 -10.70 8.97 9.47
CA SER A 95 -10.80 10.22 10.21
C SER A 95 -10.28 11.39 9.37
N SER A 96 -10.92 12.54 9.53
CA SER A 96 -10.44 13.81 8.98
C SER A 96 -9.12 14.30 9.61
N GLN A 97 -8.80 13.83 10.83
CA GLN A 97 -7.63 14.22 11.61
C GLN A 97 -6.85 12.99 12.10
N LEU A 98 -5.56 13.18 12.42
CA LEU A 98 -4.75 12.12 13.03
C LEU A 98 -5.20 11.89 14.48
N ILE A 99 -5.54 10.64 14.77
CA ILE A 99 -5.98 10.20 16.09
C ILE A 99 -4.85 9.39 16.73
N PRO A 100 -4.35 9.77 17.92
CA PRO A 100 -3.41 8.95 18.67
C PRO A 100 -4.13 7.75 19.28
N MET A 101 -3.71 6.54 18.89
CA MET A 101 -4.28 5.29 19.37
C MET A 101 -3.23 4.17 19.37
N ASP A 102 -3.49 3.15 20.16
CA ASP A 102 -2.71 1.91 20.17
C ASP A 102 -3.55 0.77 19.61
N ASP A 103 -2.87 -0.33 19.26
CA ASP A 103 -3.57 -1.59 19.05
C ASP A 103 -4.18 -2.06 20.37
N PHE A 104 -5.40 -2.61 20.33
CA PHE A 104 -6.08 -3.10 21.53
C PHE A 104 -5.27 -4.18 22.27
N LYS A 105 -4.50 -5.02 21.56
CA LYS A 105 -3.64 -6.05 22.15
C LYS A 105 -2.44 -5.45 22.90
N VAL A 106 -2.02 -4.24 22.52
CA VAL A 106 -0.87 -3.53 23.11
C VAL A 106 -1.30 -2.66 24.28
N ASN A 107 -2.32 -1.80 24.08
CA ASN A 107 -2.83 -0.93 25.12
C ASN A 107 -4.35 -0.73 25.00
N PRO A 108 -5.15 -1.50 25.79
CA PRO A 108 -6.60 -1.41 25.75
C PRO A 108 -7.18 -0.04 26.13
N LYS A 109 -6.43 0.80 26.87
CA LYS A 109 -6.95 2.08 27.36
C LYS A 109 -7.13 3.08 26.21
N THR A 110 -6.20 3.09 25.28
CA THR A 110 -6.13 4.02 24.14
C THR A 110 -6.69 3.43 22.85
N ALA A 111 -7.28 2.23 22.92
CA ALA A 111 -7.80 1.49 21.77
C ALA A 111 -9.32 1.29 21.78
N ARG A 112 -10.01 1.72 22.85
CA ARG A 112 -11.48 1.63 22.97
C ARG A 112 -12.13 2.94 22.56
N PHE A 113 -13.16 2.86 21.73
CA PHE A 113 -13.89 4.04 21.26
C PHE A 113 -15.39 3.77 21.21
N CYS A 114 -16.17 4.84 21.10
CA CYS A 114 -17.57 4.77 20.67
C CYS A 114 -17.79 5.64 19.44
N LEU A 115 -18.71 5.22 18.58
CA LEU A 115 -19.23 6.00 17.47
C LEU A 115 -20.56 6.59 17.86
N LEU A 116 -20.75 7.85 17.49
CA LEU A 116 -21.94 8.62 17.73
C LEU A 116 -22.52 9.13 16.42
N ASP A 117 -23.85 9.16 16.39
CA ASP A 117 -24.66 9.79 15.36
C ASP A 117 -25.56 10.82 16.02
N ASP A 118 -25.34 12.11 15.76
CA ASP A 118 -26.07 13.21 16.39
C ASP A 118 -26.16 13.08 17.93
N ASP A 119 -24.99 12.90 18.57
CA ASP A 119 -24.77 12.67 20.02
C ASP A 119 -25.31 11.35 20.62
N GLU A 120 -25.98 10.51 19.81
CA GLU A 120 -26.39 9.17 20.26
C GLU A 120 -25.30 8.15 19.98
N ILE A 121 -24.93 7.33 20.98
CA ILE A 121 -23.97 6.23 20.78
C ILE A 121 -24.63 5.14 19.92
N ILE A 122 -24.10 4.95 18.72
CA ILE A 122 -24.59 3.96 17.75
C ILE A 122 -23.76 2.68 17.73
N ALA A 123 -22.49 2.75 18.16
CA ALA A 123 -21.62 1.58 18.25
C ALA A 123 -20.49 1.79 19.26
N GLY A 124 -20.00 0.69 19.82
CA GLY A 124 -18.79 0.66 20.65
C GLY A 124 -17.78 -0.30 20.06
N GLY A 125 -16.48 0.04 20.07
CA GLY A 125 -15.49 -0.76 19.37
C GLY A 125 -14.09 -0.72 19.95
N ILE A 126 -13.26 -1.61 19.41
CA ILE A 126 -11.84 -1.71 19.67
C ILE A 126 -11.04 -1.53 18.37
N VAL A 127 -9.90 -0.87 18.49
CA VAL A 127 -8.98 -0.62 17.39
C VAL A 127 -8.12 -1.87 17.11
N ASN A 128 -7.95 -2.20 15.82
CA ASN A 128 -7.05 -3.24 15.33
C ASN A 128 -6.04 -2.62 14.33
N LEU A 129 -4.77 -2.57 14.70
CA LEU A 129 -3.69 -1.92 13.93
C LEU A 129 -2.64 -2.91 13.41
N ASP A 130 -2.89 -4.23 13.45
CA ASP A 130 -1.94 -5.27 13.02
C ASP A 130 -1.38 -4.99 11.60
N ASN A 131 -2.19 -4.45 10.69
CA ASN A 131 -1.83 -4.17 9.29
C ASN A 131 -1.71 -2.67 8.96
N TYR A 132 -1.82 -1.79 9.96
CA TYR A 132 -1.81 -0.34 9.76
C TYR A 132 -0.54 0.28 10.37
N PRO A 133 0.43 0.73 9.54
CA PRO A 133 1.61 1.42 10.05
C PRO A 133 1.24 2.79 10.63
N ASP A 134 2.12 3.34 11.47
CA ASP A 134 1.96 4.69 12.03
C ASP A 134 1.89 5.73 10.89
N GLN A 135 0.84 6.55 10.88
CA GLN A 135 0.58 7.57 9.86
C GLN A 135 1.06 8.96 10.31
N ARG A 136 1.86 9.06 11.39
CA ARG A 136 2.53 10.30 11.81
C ARG A 136 3.33 10.95 10.68
N GLU A 137 3.91 10.16 9.78
CA GLU A 137 4.65 10.63 8.61
C GLU A 137 3.76 11.10 7.44
N LEU A 138 2.43 10.96 7.52
CA LEU A 138 1.50 11.59 6.57
C LEU A 138 1.29 13.09 6.85
N ARG A 139 2.02 13.67 7.81
CA ARG A 139 2.28 15.11 7.79
C ARG A 139 3.22 15.39 6.61
N SER A 140 2.68 15.99 5.54
CA SER A 140 3.42 17.11 4.97
C SER A 140 3.66 18.07 6.13
N ASP A 141 4.91 18.17 6.60
CA ASP A 141 5.33 19.18 7.56
C ASP A 141 4.66 20.51 7.15
N PRO A 142 3.95 21.24 8.05
CA PRO A 142 3.32 22.51 7.69
C PRO A 142 4.30 23.54 7.11
N ASN A 143 5.61 23.34 7.30
CA ASN A 143 6.69 24.11 6.69
C ASN A 143 7.13 23.57 5.30
N VAL A 144 6.76 22.34 4.95
CA VAL A 144 7.00 21.74 3.63
C VAL A 144 5.76 21.98 2.77
N LYS A 145 5.80 23.07 2.01
CA LYS A 145 4.83 23.36 0.95
C LYS A 145 5.27 22.66 -0.33
N SER A 146 4.32 22.08 -1.05
CA SER A 146 4.58 21.60 -2.40
C SER A 146 4.81 22.81 -3.30
N GLU A 147 6.00 22.91 -3.89
CA GLU A 147 6.29 23.91 -4.90
C GLU A 147 5.71 23.46 -6.25
N ASN A 148 4.93 24.34 -6.88
CA ASN A 148 4.39 24.09 -8.21
C ASN A 148 5.36 24.67 -9.23
N PHE A 149 6.01 23.78 -9.98
CA PHE A 149 6.91 24.19 -11.05
C PHE A 149 6.13 24.52 -12.33
N ASN A 150 6.64 25.46 -13.12
CA ASN A 150 6.00 25.95 -14.34
C ASN A 150 5.89 24.92 -15.49
N VAL A 151 6.53 23.75 -15.35
CA VAL A 151 6.48 22.67 -16.35
C VAL A 151 5.82 21.46 -15.72
N THR A 152 4.59 21.18 -16.15
CA THR A 152 3.77 20.10 -15.63
C THR A 152 4.04 18.77 -16.33
N THR A 153 3.53 17.68 -15.77
CA THR A 153 3.54 16.35 -16.41
C THR A 153 2.78 16.36 -17.74
N VAL A 154 1.75 17.19 -17.88
CA VAL A 154 1.00 17.37 -19.13
C VAL A 154 1.86 18.06 -20.18
N ASP A 155 2.57 19.13 -19.81
CA ASP A 155 3.49 19.82 -20.73
C ASP A 155 4.59 18.88 -21.24
N ARG A 156 5.15 18.05 -20.35
CA ARG A 156 6.15 17.04 -20.72
C ARG A 156 5.57 15.99 -21.66
N THR A 157 4.36 15.52 -21.37
CA THR A 157 3.65 14.56 -22.21
C THR A 157 3.36 15.13 -23.61
N SER A 158 3.00 16.42 -23.71
CA SER A 158 2.72 17.07 -25.00
C SER A 158 3.93 17.14 -25.94
N LYS A 159 5.15 17.03 -25.40
CA LYS A 159 6.40 16.98 -26.17
C LYS A 159 6.91 15.56 -26.43
N SER A 160 6.19 14.55 -25.95
CA SER A 160 6.51 13.14 -26.13
C SER A 160 5.48 12.47 -27.03
N LYS A 161 5.86 11.39 -27.70
CA LYS A 161 4.94 10.53 -28.48
C LYS A 161 4.05 9.65 -27.58
N HIS A 162 4.30 9.66 -26.27
CA HIS A 162 3.64 8.80 -25.31
C HIS A 162 3.33 9.53 -24.00
N ARG A 163 2.32 9.05 -23.29
CA ARG A 163 2.05 9.38 -21.89
C ARG A 163 3.08 8.71 -20.99
N SER A 164 3.41 9.33 -19.86
CA SER A 164 4.21 8.67 -18.83
C SER A 164 3.39 7.59 -18.12
N GLY A 165 4.08 6.70 -17.40
CA GLY A 165 3.42 5.58 -16.72
C GLY A 165 4.35 4.82 -15.79
N ILE A 166 3.77 3.95 -14.97
CA ILE A 166 4.48 3.00 -14.11
C ILE A 166 4.01 1.60 -14.49
N ILE A 167 4.93 0.79 -15.00
CA ILE A 167 4.76 -0.63 -15.30
C ILE A 167 5.35 -1.40 -14.13
N TRP A 168 4.49 -1.80 -13.19
CA TRP A 168 4.90 -2.48 -11.96
C TRP A 168 4.90 -3.99 -12.14
N MET A 169 6.05 -4.58 -12.41
CA MET A 169 6.20 -6.03 -12.55
C MET A 169 6.35 -6.69 -11.19
N THR A 170 5.48 -7.65 -10.90
CA THR A 170 5.49 -8.47 -9.66
C THR A 170 5.54 -9.95 -9.98
N GLY A 171 6.22 -10.74 -9.15
CA GLY A 171 6.40 -12.18 -9.37
C GLY A 171 7.49 -12.78 -8.49
N LEU A 172 7.55 -14.11 -8.41
CA LEU A 172 8.58 -14.83 -7.65
C LEU A 172 10.00 -14.52 -8.13
N SER A 173 11.00 -14.71 -7.26
CA SER A 173 12.40 -14.68 -7.70
C SER A 173 12.60 -15.71 -8.82
N GLY A 174 13.34 -15.39 -9.89
CA GLY A 174 13.49 -16.31 -11.03
C GLY A 174 12.28 -16.42 -11.97
N SER A 175 11.20 -15.67 -11.74
CA SER A 175 10.04 -15.66 -12.66
C SER A 175 10.34 -15.02 -14.03
N GLY A 176 11.44 -14.27 -14.18
CA GLY A 176 11.84 -13.65 -15.44
C GLY A 176 11.67 -12.13 -15.54
N LYS A 177 11.20 -11.45 -14.47
CA LYS A 177 10.96 -10.00 -14.44
C LYS A 177 12.12 -9.17 -15.02
N SER A 178 13.33 -9.27 -14.44
CA SER A 178 14.48 -8.47 -14.88
C SER A 178 14.93 -8.78 -16.31
N SER A 179 14.75 -10.02 -16.78
CA SER A 179 15.07 -10.40 -18.17
C SER A 179 14.10 -9.75 -19.15
N ILE A 180 12.80 -9.80 -18.85
CA ILE A 180 11.76 -9.17 -19.67
C ILE A 180 11.92 -7.64 -19.66
N ALA A 181 12.12 -7.04 -18.47
CA ALA A 181 12.27 -5.60 -18.31
C ALA A 181 13.43 -5.04 -19.15
N LYS A 182 14.59 -5.70 -19.13
CA LYS A 182 15.78 -5.30 -19.92
C LYS A 182 15.49 -5.25 -21.42
N GLU A 183 14.87 -6.30 -21.96
CA GLU A 183 14.59 -6.37 -23.39
C GLU A 183 13.47 -5.41 -23.81
N VAL A 184 12.42 -5.26 -22.98
CA VAL A 184 11.34 -4.30 -23.24
C VAL A 184 11.85 -2.86 -23.19
N GLU A 185 12.66 -2.50 -22.19
CA GLU A 185 13.31 -1.19 -22.09
C GLU A 185 14.11 -0.88 -23.37
N LYS A 186 14.98 -1.81 -23.80
CA LYS A 186 15.76 -1.64 -25.03
C LYS A 186 14.87 -1.41 -26.25
N LYS A 187 13.82 -2.20 -26.43
CA LYS A 187 12.92 -2.08 -27.58
C LYS A 187 12.12 -0.79 -27.60
N LEU A 188 11.58 -0.38 -26.44
CA LEU A 188 10.84 0.89 -26.31
C LEU A 188 11.76 2.09 -26.53
N PHE A 189 12.98 2.04 -25.99
CA PHE A 189 13.98 3.09 -26.22
C PHE A 189 14.29 3.26 -27.71
N LEU A 190 14.45 2.17 -28.46
CA LEU A 190 14.65 2.21 -29.92
C LEU A 190 13.44 2.75 -30.71
N LYS A 191 12.27 2.89 -30.05
CA LYS A 191 11.04 3.46 -30.62
C LYS A 191 10.78 4.90 -30.15
N ASP A 192 11.80 5.59 -29.64
CA ASP A 192 11.73 6.95 -29.09
C ASP A 192 10.83 7.10 -27.85
N PHE A 193 10.60 6.02 -27.08
CA PHE A 193 9.94 6.16 -25.78
C PHE A 193 10.97 6.54 -24.71
N ASN A 194 10.61 7.52 -23.89
CA ASN A 194 11.33 7.82 -22.65
C ASN A 194 11.01 6.73 -21.62
N VAL A 195 11.87 5.74 -21.52
CA VAL A 195 11.70 4.57 -20.64
C VAL A 195 12.89 4.45 -19.68
N PHE A 196 12.62 3.98 -18.46
CA PHE A 196 13.67 3.70 -17.48
C PHE A 196 13.29 2.52 -16.56
N THR A 197 14.22 1.60 -16.33
CA THR A 197 13.99 0.44 -15.44
C THR A 197 14.51 0.65 -14.02
N LEU A 198 13.64 0.43 -13.03
CA LEU A 198 13.97 0.33 -11.60
C LEU A 198 13.99 -1.14 -11.17
N ASP A 199 15.18 -1.75 -11.12
CA ASP A 199 15.37 -3.13 -10.65
C ASP A 199 15.74 -3.18 -9.16
N GLY A 200 15.14 -4.15 -8.44
CA GLY A 200 15.33 -4.29 -7.00
C GLY A 200 16.77 -4.49 -6.55
N ASP A 201 17.60 -5.18 -7.31
CA ASP A 201 18.99 -5.41 -6.92
C ASP A 201 19.82 -4.13 -7.09
N ASN A 202 19.62 -3.42 -8.20
CA ASN A 202 20.29 -2.14 -8.46
C ASN A 202 19.92 -1.09 -7.40
N LEU A 203 18.64 -1.01 -7.04
CA LEU A 203 18.17 -0.12 -5.99
C LEU A 203 18.82 -0.45 -4.64
N ARG A 204 18.97 -1.74 -4.29
CA ARG A 204 19.61 -2.18 -3.05
C ARG A 204 21.11 -1.92 -3.00
N MET A 205 21.77 -1.75 -4.14
CA MET A 205 23.17 -1.30 -4.21
C MET A 205 23.31 0.21 -4.00
N GLY A 206 22.26 1.00 -4.30
CA GLY A 206 22.24 2.46 -4.23
C GLY A 206 21.22 3.00 -3.22
N LEU A 207 20.09 3.51 -3.72
CA LEU A 207 19.06 4.21 -2.93
C LEU A 207 18.57 3.45 -1.69
N ASN A 208 18.44 2.13 -1.82
CA ASN A 208 17.94 1.23 -0.78
C ASN A 208 19.08 0.48 -0.08
N LYS A 209 20.32 0.96 -0.19
CA LYS A 209 21.46 0.43 0.55
C LYS A 209 21.19 0.50 2.05
N GLY A 210 21.48 -0.58 2.74
CA GLY A 210 21.23 -0.73 4.18
C GLY A 210 19.88 -1.35 4.53
N LEU A 211 18.93 -1.42 3.61
CA LEU A 211 17.70 -2.19 3.81
C LEU A 211 18.00 -3.70 3.71
N SER A 212 17.65 -4.44 4.75
CA SER A 212 17.74 -5.90 4.77
C SER A 212 16.57 -6.55 4.03
N PHE A 213 16.32 -7.83 4.29
CA PHE A 213 15.19 -8.59 3.73
C PHE A 213 14.11 -8.91 4.78
N SER A 214 14.09 -8.20 5.91
CA SER A 214 12.97 -8.21 6.86
C SER A 214 11.66 -7.73 6.21
N VAL A 215 10.53 -7.93 6.88
CA VAL A 215 9.22 -7.51 6.36
C VAL A 215 9.15 -5.99 6.30
N GLU A 216 9.66 -5.32 7.32
CA GLU A 216 9.70 -3.86 7.45
C GLU A 216 10.59 -3.24 6.37
N ASP A 217 11.79 -3.77 6.16
CA ASP A 217 12.72 -3.26 5.15
C ASP A 217 12.23 -3.54 3.72
N ARG A 218 11.45 -4.60 3.51
CA ARG A 218 10.78 -4.84 2.22
C ARG A 218 9.67 -3.84 1.96
N THR A 219 8.89 -3.52 2.99
CA THR A 219 7.84 -2.50 2.94
C THR A 219 8.46 -1.15 2.58
N GLU A 220 9.53 -0.75 3.27
CA GLU A 220 10.22 0.51 2.99
C GLU A 220 10.89 0.52 1.60
N ASN A 221 11.48 -0.61 1.17
CA ASN A 221 12.03 -0.75 -0.17
C ASN A 221 10.96 -0.51 -1.25
N ILE A 222 9.77 -1.09 -1.08
CA ILE A 222 8.65 -0.90 -2.02
C ILE A 222 8.19 0.56 -2.01
N ARG A 223 7.99 1.15 -0.82
CA ARG A 223 7.56 2.54 -0.66
C ARG A 223 8.52 3.51 -1.34
N ARG A 224 9.83 3.42 -1.07
CA ARG A 224 10.86 4.25 -1.71
C ARG A 224 10.87 4.10 -3.23
N THR A 225 10.76 2.86 -3.71
CA THR A 225 10.77 2.59 -5.15
C THR A 225 9.54 3.20 -5.83
N ALA A 226 8.37 3.13 -5.19
CA ALA A 226 7.15 3.72 -5.73
C ALA A 226 7.21 5.25 -5.79
N GLU A 227 7.78 5.92 -4.78
CA GLU A 227 8.02 7.37 -4.81
C GLU A 227 9.01 7.77 -5.92
N VAL A 228 10.08 6.99 -6.13
CA VAL A 228 10.99 7.25 -7.25
C VAL A 228 10.31 7.03 -8.60
N ALA A 229 9.52 5.96 -8.73
CA ALA A 229 8.76 5.71 -9.95
C ALA A 229 7.81 6.89 -10.25
N LYS A 230 7.13 7.42 -9.23
CA LYS A 230 6.31 8.64 -9.35
C LYS A 230 7.12 9.83 -9.88
N LEU A 231 8.30 10.11 -9.33
CA LEU A 231 9.15 11.22 -9.78
C LEU A 231 9.56 11.09 -11.25
N PHE A 232 9.92 9.89 -11.69
CA PHE A 232 10.23 9.65 -13.10
C PHE A 232 9.00 9.78 -14.01
N THR A 233 7.83 9.32 -13.55
CA THR A 233 6.57 9.53 -14.26
C THR A 233 6.22 11.02 -14.36
N ASP A 234 6.44 11.81 -13.31
CA ASP A 234 6.32 13.27 -13.34
C ASP A 234 7.31 13.92 -14.31
N ALA A 235 8.49 13.32 -14.48
CA ALA A 235 9.49 13.74 -15.46
C ALA A 235 9.16 13.34 -16.91
N GLY A 236 8.09 12.57 -17.14
CA GLY A 236 7.63 12.17 -18.48
C GLY A 236 8.04 10.76 -18.92
N PHE A 237 8.56 9.92 -18.02
CA PHE A 237 9.04 8.57 -18.34
C PHE A 237 7.95 7.50 -18.16
N ILE A 238 8.05 6.43 -18.96
CA ILE A 238 7.48 5.12 -18.65
C ILE A 238 8.49 4.37 -17.78
N VAL A 239 8.13 4.09 -16.54
CA VAL A 239 9.02 3.46 -15.56
C VAL A 239 8.68 1.99 -15.45
N ILE A 240 9.64 1.11 -15.74
CA ILE A 240 9.48 -0.33 -15.56
C ILE A 240 10.06 -0.70 -14.20
N VAL A 241 9.20 -1.07 -13.24
CA VAL A 241 9.63 -1.51 -11.91
C VAL A 241 9.70 -3.04 -11.89
N SER A 242 10.86 -3.60 -11.60
CA SER A 242 11.09 -5.05 -11.48
C SER A 242 11.38 -5.43 -10.03
N LEU A 243 10.32 -5.68 -9.26
CA LEU A 243 10.40 -6.08 -7.86
C LEU A 243 9.66 -7.40 -7.61
N ILE A 244 10.01 -8.10 -6.53
CA ILE A 244 9.20 -9.25 -6.09
C ILE A 244 7.85 -8.77 -5.56
N SER A 245 7.85 -7.70 -4.76
CA SER A 245 6.66 -7.07 -4.15
C SER A 245 5.60 -8.08 -3.69
N PRO A 246 5.92 -8.96 -2.72
CA PRO A 246 5.18 -10.19 -2.48
C PRO A 246 3.77 -9.99 -1.90
N TYR A 247 3.52 -8.88 -1.20
CA TYR A 247 2.26 -8.62 -0.53
C TYR A 247 1.35 -7.72 -1.36
N ARG A 248 0.07 -8.08 -1.49
CA ARG A 248 -0.94 -7.30 -2.21
C ARG A 248 -1.13 -5.92 -1.58
N SER A 249 -1.13 -5.84 -0.25
CA SER A 249 -1.25 -4.57 0.49
C SER A 249 -0.19 -3.55 0.08
N GLU A 250 1.07 -3.99 -0.07
CA GLU A 250 2.18 -3.12 -0.46
C GLU A 250 2.11 -2.71 -1.93
N ARG A 251 1.68 -3.61 -2.82
CA ARG A 251 1.42 -3.24 -4.22
C ARG A 251 0.25 -2.27 -4.35
N LYS A 252 -0.78 -2.41 -3.51
CA LYS A 252 -1.89 -1.47 -3.44
C LYS A 252 -1.41 -0.09 -2.99
N LYS A 253 -0.60 0.00 -1.92
CA LYS A 253 0.00 1.28 -1.49
C LYS A 253 0.85 1.92 -2.59
N ALA A 254 1.65 1.14 -3.30
CA ALA A 254 2.43 1.63 -4.44
C ALA A 254 1.54 2.17 -5.57
N ARG A 255 0.43 1.49 -5.88
CA ARG A 255 -0.59 1.96 -6.83
C ARG A 255 -1.26 3.25 -6.35
N ASP A 256 -1.63 3.32 -5.07
CA ASP A 256 -2.34 4.45 -4.47
C ASP A 256 -1.53 5.77 -4.52
N ILE A 257 -0.20 5.71 -4.66
CA ILE A 257 0.65 6.90 -4.84
C ILE A 257 0.32 7.65 -6.13
N LYS A 258 0.00 6.93 -7.22
CA LYS A 258 -0.32 7.52 -8.52
C LYS A 258 -1.19 6.58 -9.38
N PRO A 259 -2.46 6.36 -9.00
CA PRO A 259 -3.28 5.26 -9.51
C PRO A 259 -3.47 5.26 -11.03
N GLU A 260 -3.71 6.43 -11.61
CA GLU A 260 -4.06 6.60 -13.02
C GLU A 260 -2.89 6.30 -13.97
N TYR A 261 -1.65 6.41 -13.47
CA TYR A 261 -0.42 6.10 -14.22
C TYR A 261 0.09 4.68 -13.98
N PHE A 262 -0.49 3.94 -13.02
CA PHE A 262 0.05 2.66 -12.56
C PHE A 262 -0.63 1.47 -13.26
N ARG A 263 0.17 0.54 -13.77
CA ARG A 263 -0.26 -0.75 -14.33
C ARG A 263 0.53 -1.89 -13.70
N GLU A 264 -0.16 -2.84 -13.07
CA GLU A 264 0.41 -4.01 -12.42
C GLU A 264 0.53 -5.17 -13.41
N ILE A 265 1.77 -5.63 -13.63
CA ILE A 265 2.08 -6.74 -14.52
C ILE A 265 2.46 -7.95 -13.67
N TYR A 266 1.64 -8.99 -13.71
CA TYR A 266 1.96 -10.23 -13.02
C TYR A 266 2.82 -11.13 -13.90
N VAL A 267 4.07 -11.37 -13.48
CA VAL A 267 4.96 -12.34 -14.11
C VAL A 267 4.77 -13.68 -13.44
N ASP A 268 3.87 -14.47 -14.01
CA ASP A 268 3.44 -15.76 -13.48
C ASP A 268 4.44 -16.86 -13.85
N ALA A 269 4.90 -17.55 -12.80
CA ALA A 269 5.71 -18.75 -12.88
C ALA A 269 5.49 -19.54 -11.58
N SER A 270 5.36 -20.85 -11.71
CA SER A 270 5.32 -21.78 -10.60
C SER A 270 6.60 -21.69 -9.77
N ILE A 271 6.50 -22.01 -8.49
CA ILE A 271 7.67 -22.06 -7.63
C ILE A 271 8.67 -23.12 -8.11
N ASP A 272 8.19 -24.26 -8.61
CA ASP A 272 9.04 -25.34 -9.12
C ASP A 272 9.84 -24.89 -10.34
N ALA A 273 9.22 -24.16 -11.27
CA ALA A 273 9.94 -23.56 -12.39
C ALA A 273 10.98 -22.53 -11.92
N CYS A 274 10.64 -21.71 -10.92
CA CYS A 274 11.58 -20.73 -10.36
C CYS A 274 12.77 -21.42 -9.65
N ILE A 275 12.53 -22.49 -8.88
CA ILE A 275 13.56 -23.32 -8.25
C ILE A 275 14.42 -24.00 -9.31
N LYS A 276 13.82 -24.53 -10.38
CA LYS A 276 14.59 -25.17 -11.48
C LYS A 276 15.48 -24.16 -12.20
N ARG A 277 15.03 -22.92 -12.37
CA ARG A 277 15.81 -21.85 -13.01
C ARG A 277 16.96 -21.37 -12.14
N ASP A 278 16.74 -21.25 -10.83
CA ASP A 278 17.63 -20.72 -9.78
C ASP A 278 18.86 -19.92 -10.26
N VAL A 279 18.63 -18.91 -11.08
CA VAL A 279 19.68 -18.20 -11.85
C VAL A 279 20.77 -17.60 -10.95
N LYS A 280 20.41 -17.29 -9.70
CA LYS A 280 21.28 -16.67 -8.70
C LYS A 280 21.69 -17.61 -7.57
N GLY A 281 21.31 -18.89 -7.62
CA GLY A 281 21.54 -19.87 -6.55
C GLY A 281 20.83 -19.54 -5.23
N LEU A 282 19.79 -18.70 -5.26
CA LEU A 282 19.11 -18.19 -4.07
C LEU A 282 18.11 -19.21 -3.52
N TYR A 283 17.45 -19.99 -4.39
CA TYR A 283 16.55 -21.05 -3.95
C TYR A 283 17.32 -22.17 -3.24
N ALA A 284 18.45 -22.61 -3.79
CA ALA A 284 19.32 -23.61 -3.15
C ALA A 284 19.76 -23.16 -1.74
N LYS A 285 20.18 -21.89 -1.59
CA LYS A 285 20.54 -21.31 -0.29
C LYS A 285 19.34 -21.21 0.67
N ALA A 286 18.17 -20.82 0.17
CA ALA A 286 16.95 -20.73 0.97
C ALA A 286 16.49 -22.11 1.48
N ILE A 287 16.55 -23.15 0.64
CA ILE A 287 16.20 -24.54 1.01
C ILE A 287 17.15 -25.05 2.12
N ARG A 288 18.43 -24.70 2.04
CA ARG A 288 19.43 -24.99 3.09
C ARG A 288 19.30 -24.09 4.34
N LYS A 289 18.29 -23.22 4.40
CA LYS A 289 18.03 -22.27 5.49
C LYS A 289 19.13 -21.22 5.72
N GLU A 290 20.01 -21.02 4.73
CA GLU A 290 21.06 -19.98 4.76
C GLU A 290 20.46 -18.58 4.54
N ILE A 291 19.33 -18.50 3.84
CA ILE A 291 18.56 -17.26 3.62
C ILE A 291 17.22 -17.38 4.34
N LYS A 292 17.02 -16.54 5.36
CA LYS A 292 15.75 -16.43 6.09
C LYS A 292 14.72 -15.61 5.28
N ASN A 293 13.44 -15.88 5.51
CA ASN A 293 12.30 -15.15 4.95
C ASN A 293 12.27 -15.09 3.41
N PHE A 294 12.79 -16.11 2.72
CA PHE A 294 12.85 -16.12 1.27
C PHE A 294 11.46 -16.33 0.65
N THR A 295 11.05 -15.43 -0.23
CA THR A 295 9.72 -15.45 -0.85
C THR A 295 9.48 -16.72 -1.66
N GLY A 296 8.37 -17.39 -1.39
CA GLY A 296 7.99 -18.69 -1.96
C GLY A 296 8.43 -19.89 -1.10
N ILE A 297 9.49 -19.78 -0.30
CA ILE A 297 9.99 -20.89 0.54
C ILE A 297 9.61 -20.69 2.01
N SER A 298 10.09 -19.62 2.64
CA SER A 298 9.88 -19.32 4.07
C SER A 298 9.09 -18.03 4.29
N SER A 299 8.66 -17.37 3.22
CA SER A 299 7.78 -16.18 3.22
C SER A 299 6.76 -16.33 2.09
N PRO A 300 5.49 -15.93 2.27
CA PRO A 300 4.48 -16.10 1.23
C PRO A 300 4.70 -15.15 0.05
N TYR A 301 4.11 -15.51 -1.09
CA TYR A 301 3.89 -14.62 -2.23
C TYR A 301 2.39 -14.58 -2.51
N GLU A 302 1.80 -13.40 -2.44
CA GLU A 302 0.38 -13.21 -2.70
C GLU A 302 0.17 -12.81 -4.16
N LYS A 303 -0.36 -13.74 -4.96
CA LYS A 303 -0.67 -13.50 -6.37
C LYS A 303 -1.66 -12.31 -6.51
N PRO A 304 -1.46 -11.40 -7.48
CA PRO A 304 -2.44 -10.36 -7.79
C PRO A 304 -3.78 -10.98 -8.20
N HIS A 305 -4.89 -10.38 -7.78
CA HIS A 305 -6.23 -10.83 -8.18
C HIS A 305 -6.60 -10.33 -9.57
N ASN A 306 -6.44 -9.03 -9.81
CA ASN A 306 -6.80 -8.36 -11.05
C ASN A 306 -5.59 -7.55 -11.56
N PRO A 307 -4.49 -8.21 -11.99
CA PRO A 307 -3.40 -7.50 -12.63
C PRO A 307 -3.84 -6.96 -13.99
N ASP A 308 -3.24 -5.85 -14.42
CA ASP A 308 -3.53 -5.21 -15.70
C ASP A 308 -3.02 -6.06 -16.89
N LEU A 309 -1.96 -6.86 -16.67
CA LEU A 309 -1.46 -7.86 -17.63
C LEU A 309 -0.85 -9.06 -16.90
N VAL A 310 -0.98 -10.25 -17.49
CA VAL A 310 -0.29 -11.48 -17.04
C VAL A 310 0.69 -11.98 -18.09
N LEU A 311 1.93 -12.23 -17.69
CA LEU A 311 2.99 -12.84 -18.49
C LEU A 311 3.26 -14.25 -17.95
N SER A 312 2.90 -15.29 -18.71
CA SER A 312 2.97 -16.69 -18.26
C SER A 312 4.28 -17.32 -18.73
N THR A 313 5.38 -17.05 -18.02
CA THR A 313 6.74 -17.39 -18.46
C THR A 313 7.09 -18.88 -18.53
N GLU A 314 6.19 -19.76 -18.10
CA GLU A 314 6.30 -21.22 -18.31
C GLU A 314 5.68 -21.67 -19.64
N LYS A 315 4.76 -20.87 -20.18
CA LYS A 315 4.02 -21.14 -21.41
C LYS A 315 4.48 -20.26 -22.58
N GLU A 316 5.14 -19.15 -22.26
CA GLU A 316 5.63 -18.15 -23.19
C GLU A 316 7.17 -18.17 -23.20
N SER A 317 7.78 -18.05 -24.38
CA SER A 317 9.21 -17.75 -24.48
C SER A 317 9.50 -16.33 -23.96
N LEU A 318 10.78 -16.02 -23.75
CA LEU A 318 11.19 -14.67 -23.37
C LEU A 318 10.73 -13.66 -24.44
N GLU A 319 10.96 -13.96 -25.71
CA GLU A 319 10.59 -13.10 -26.85
C GLU A 319 9.08 -12.88 -26.92
N GLN A 320 8.28 -13.92 -26.64
CA GLN A 320 6.81 -13.81 -26.60
C GLN A 320 6.35 -12.92 -25.43
N SER A 321 6.91 -13.12 -24.23
CA SER A 321 6.60 -12.30 -23.05
C SER A 321 6.98 -10.84 -23.26
N VAL A 322 8.16 -10.60 -23.86
CA VAL A 322 8.67 -9.26 -24.21
C VAL A 322 7.76 -8.59 -25.23
N LEU A 323 7.41 -9.28 -26.32
CA LEU A 323 6.52 -8.74 -27.35
C LEU A 323 5.14 -8.40 -26.80
N LYS A 324 4.59 -9.28 -25.94
CA LYS A 324 3.30 -9.08 -25.28
C LYS A 324 3.30 -7.83 -24.39
N LEU A 325 4.32 -7.67 -23.55
CA LEU A 325 4.45 -6.49 -22.69
C LEU A 325 4.74 -5.21 -23.50
N GLU A 326 5.60 -5.29 -24.51
CA GLU A 326 5.90 -4.19 -25.42
C GLU A 326 4.62 -3.68 -26.11
N ASN A 327 3.84 -4.58 -26.71
CA ASN A 327 2.58 -4.22 -27.38
C ASN A 327 1.59 -3.57 -26.40
N TYR A 328 1.42 -4.17 -25.22
CA TYR A 328 0.56 -3.61 -24.17
C TYR A 328 0.97 -2.18 -23.79
N ILE A 329 2.28 -1.92 -23.61
CA ILE A 329 2.78 -0.59 -23.26
C ILE A 329 2.54 0.40 -24.41
N ILE A 330 2.79 -0.01 -25.65
CA ILE A 330 2.56 0.84 -26.82
C ILE A 330 1.07 1.18 -26.95
N GLU A 331 0.18 0.20 -26.85
CA GLU A 331 -1.27 0.41 -26.95
C GLU A 331 -1.80 1.31 -25.83
N GLU A 332 -1.35 1.08 -24.61
CA GLU A 332 -1.81 1.85 -23.44
C GLU A 332 -1.26 3.28 -23.47
N PHE A 333 0.03 3.48 -23.72
CA PHE A 333 0.69 4.76 -23.46
C PHE A 333 0.92 5.63 -24.70
N SER A 334 0.84 5.10 -25.92
CA SER A 334 1.05 5.94 -27.12
C SER A 334 -0.03 7.01 -27.24
N THR A 335 0.38 8.19 -27.71
CA THR A 335 -0.55 9.27 -28.05
C THR A 335 -0.82 9.26 -29.55
N LYS A 336 -2.07 9.44 -29.97
CA LYS A 336 -2.49 9.36 -31.39
C LYS A 336 -2.07 10.56 -32.25
N ASN A 337 -1.32 11.50 -31.70
CA ASN A 337 -0.91 12.72 -32.39
C ASN A 337 0.62 12.74 -32.57
N SER A 338 1.09 12.07 -33.61
CA SER A 338 2.38 12.39 -34.24
C SER A 338 2.24 12.22 -35.74
#